data_AF-A0A7V3DKI1-F1
#
_entry.id   AF-A0A7V3DKI1-F1
#
_cell.length_a   1.000
_cell.length_b   1.000
_cell.length_c   1.000
_cell.angle_alpha   90.00
_cell.angle_beta   90.00
_cell.angle_gamma   90.00
#
_symmetry.space_group_name_H-M   'P 1'
#
loop_
_entity.id
_entity.type
_entity.pdbx_description
1 polymer ?
#
loop_
_entity_poly.entity_id
_entity_poly.type
_entity_poly.pdbx_seq_one_letter_code
_entity_poly.pdbx_strand_id
1 'polypeptide(L)'
;MDRYMKAFVFMSMLYLLVGAFLGIHLAWGVATLQVRFAHVHLNLMGFMAMMIFGVGYFILPRFSGRALRWPGLVAVHFWSSNLSLVGMVLFYSVWPSGWLACSVIQGLSTVLFFGNVGFSMLSSPKQEAQERQEQVQGPLVSSGTKVAELLEGWPQVREMLVARGVQALSDPQHLEHVKKLGVTLGMLARRHALEERELLRDIASAVGGRVEPTSSVSSEGPIGKESVIGDVIRDYPGTEEIFRRFYGEGCFSCPGQAFETIAQSAMMHNVELEKILSELNQAALKLGGAQPRGM
;
A
#
# COMPACT_ATOMS: atom_id res chain seq x y z
N MET A 1 -11.82 -1.17 3.31
CA MET A 1 -12.56 -0.76 2.09
C MET A 1 -12.82 0.74 2.19
N ASP A 2 -12.43 1.50 1.16
CA ASP A 2 -12.56 2.96 1.13
C ASP A 2 -14.04 3.40 1.27
N ARG A 3 -14.28 4.62 1.75
CA ARG A 3 -15.63 5.18 1.91
C ARG A 3 -16.42 5.13 0.60
N TYR A 4 -15.80 5.48 -0.53
CA TYR A 4 -16.48 5.52 -1.82
C TYR A 4 -16.76 4.13 -2.38
N MET A 5 -15.88 3.15 -2.12
CA MET A 5 -16.14 1.74 -2.47
C MET A 5 -17.40 1.23 -1.75
N LYS A 6 -17.55 1.56 -0.46
CA LYS A 6 -18.78 1.24 0.31
C LYS A 6 -19.99 2.00 -0.21
N ALA A 7 -19.80 3.27 -0.58
CA ALA A 7 -20.87 4.08 -1.14
C ALA A 7 -21.40 3.52 -2.46
N PHE A 8 -20.53 3.00 -3.35
CA PHE A 8 -20.97 2.32 -4.58
C PHE A 8 -21.89 1.13 -4.30
N VAL A 9 -21.50 0.25 -3.36
CA VAL A 9 -22.31 -0.91 -2.96
C VAL A 9 -23.62 -0.48 -2.30
N PHE A 10 -23.59 0.56 -1.48
CA PHE A 10 -24.81 1.08 -0.86
C PHE A 10 -25.76 1.70 -1.89
N MET A 11 -25.24 2.54 -2.80
CA MET A 11 -26.04 3.15 -3.86
C MET A 11 -26.60 2.11 -4.83
N SER A 12 -25.89 1.02 -5.11
CA SER A 12 -26.41 -0.05 -5.97
C SER A 12 -27.66 -0.70 -5.37
N MET A 13 -27.69 -0.92 -4.06
CA MET A 13 -28.87 -1.41 -3.34
C MET A 13 -30.02 -0.39 -3.37
N LEU A 14 -29.70 0.89 -3.23
CA LEU A 14 -30.70 1.95 -3.34
C LEU A 14 -31.33 2.00 -4.73
N TYR A 15 -30.51 1.94 -5.80
CA TYR A 15 -31.00 1.91 -7.17
C TYR A 15 -31.79 0.65 -7.50
N LEU A 16 -31.40 -0.50 -6.95
CA LEU A 16 -32.18 -1.74 -7.06
C LEU A 16 -33.57 -1.56 -6.46
N LEU A 17 -33.66 -0.98 -5.26
CA LEU A 17 -34.92 -0.73 -4.58
C LEU A 17 -35.82 0.20 -5.39
N VAL A 18 -35.28 1.33 -5.88
CA VAL A 18 -36.03 2.25 -6.75
C VAL A 18 -36.44 1.55 -8.06
N GLY A 19 -35.53 0.80 -8.67
CA GLY A 19 -35.77 0.03 -9.89
C GLY A 19 -36.89 -1.00 -9.72
N ALA A 20 -36.95 -1.68 -8.58
CA ALA A 20 -38.01 -2.63 -8.25
C ALA A 20 -39.38 -1.95 -8.12
N PHE A 21 -39.45 -0.80 -7.43
CA PHE A 21 -40.69 -0.01 -7.36
C PHE A 21 -41.17 0.45 -8.74
N LEU A 22 -40.26 0.91 -9.60
CA LEU A 22 -40.60 1.25 -10.99
C LEU A 22 -41.08 0.02 -11.76
N GLY A 23 -40.52 -1.16 -11.50
CA GLY A 23 -40.96 -2.43 -12.10
C GLY A 23 -42.40 -2.79 -11.72
N ILE A 24 -42.75 -2.63 -10.44
CA ILE A 24 -44.13 -2.82 -9.95
C ILE A 24 -45.07 -1.80 -10.60
N HIS A 25 -44.64 -0.54 -10.71
CA HIS A 25 -45.43 0.50 -11.37
C HIS A 25 -45.70 0.17 -12.85
N LEU A 26 -44.69 -0.33 -13.57
CA LEU A 26 -44.83 -0.80 -14.95
C LEU A 26 -45.82 -1.98 -15.08
N ALA A 27 -45.83 -2.89 -14.10
CA ALA A 27 -46.75 -4.03 -14.07
C ALA A 27 -48.22 -3.60 -13.93
N TRP A 28 -48.49 -2.43 -13.34
CA TRP A 28 -49.84 -1.88 -13.17
C TRP A 28 -50.44 -1.26 -14.44
N GLY A 29 -49.70 -1.24 -15.56
CA GLY A 29 -50.19 -0.81 -16.87
C GLY A 29 -49.80 0.62 -17.28
N VAL A 30 -49.13 1.40 -16.42
CA VAL A 30 -48.66 2.76 -16.74
C VAL A 30 -47.22 2.69 -17.23
N ALA A 31 -47.04 2.39 -18.51
CA ALA A 31 -45.74 2.11 -19.09
C ALA A 31 -45.24 3.21 -20.04
N THR A 32 -45.06 4.43 -19.52
CA THR A 32 -44.46 5.51 -20.31
C THR A 32 -43.02 5.15 -20.69
N LEU A 33 -42.56 5.68 -21.83
CA LEU A 33 -41.20 5.45 -22.30
C LEU A 33 -40.15 5.91 -21.26
N GLN A 34 -40.44 7.01 -20.56
CA GLN A 34 -39.62 7.55 -19.47
C GLN A 34 -39.46 6.56 -18.31
N VAL A 35 -40.56 5.93 -17.85
CA VAL A 35 -40.52 4.96 -16.74
C VAL A 35 -39.77 3.70 -17.14
N ARG A 36 -40.00 3.19 -18.37
CA ARG A 36 -39.25 2.03 -18.90
C ARG A 36 -37.76 2.32 -18.98
N PHE A 37 -37.41 3.49 -19.51
CA PHE A 37 -36.02 3.94 -19.59
C PHE A 37 -35.38 4.02 -18.20
N ALA A 38 -36.05 4.67 -17.24
CA ALA A 38 -35.60 4.75 -15.85
C ALA A 38 -35.40 3.37 -15.22
N HIS A 39 -36.39 2.48 -15.34
CA HIS A 39 -36.33 1.13 -14.77
C HIS A 39 -35.12 0.35 -15.29
N VAL A 40 -34.88 0.33 -16.60
CA VAL A 40 -33.75 -0.41 -17.18
C VAL A 40 -32.41 0.17 -16.75
N HIS A 41 -32.23 1.50 -16.81
CA HIS A 41 -30.94 2.11 -16.52
C HIS A 41 -30.60 2.12 -15.03
N LEU A 42 -31.58 2.29 -14.15
CA LEU A 42 -31.36 2.17 -12.72
C LEU A 42 -31.03 0.73 -12.30
N ASN A 43 -31.59 -0.30 -12.95
CA ASN A 43 -31.20 -1.68 -12.67
C ASN A 43 -29.84 -2.06 -13.27
N LEU A 44 -29.59 -1.71 -14.54
CA LEU A 44 -28.35 -2.12 -15.22
C LEU A 44 -27.16 -1.27 -14.81
N MET A 45 -27.26 0.06 -14.92
CA MET A 45 -26.16 0.96 -14.58
C MET A 45 -26.15 1.33 -13.10
N GLY A 46 -27.32 1.47 -12.46
CA GLY A 46 -27.42 1.78 -11.04
C GLY A 46 -27.13 0.58 -10.14
N PHE A 47 -27.81 -0.54 -10.33
CA PHE A 47 -27.58 -1.72 -9.50
C PHE A 47 -26.39 -2.56 -9.98
N MET A 48 -26.45 -3.15 -11.18
CA MET A 48 -25.43 -4.11 -11.62
C MET A 48 -24.05 -3.45 -11.78
N ALA A 49 -23.94 -2.33 -12.51
CA ALA A 49 -22.65 -1.70 -12.75
C ALA A 49 -22.03 -1.09 -11.47
N MET A 50 -22.81 -0.41 -10.62
CA MET A 50 -22.26 0.13 -9.35
C MET A 50 -21.81 -0.97 -8.39
N MET A 51 -22.49 -2.13 -8.38
CA MET A 51 -22.02 -3.30 -7.63
C MET A 51 -20.65 -3.76 -8.14
N ILE A 52 -20.50 -3.87 -9.46
CA ILE A 52 -19.23 -4.23 -10.11
C ILE A 52 -18.15 -3.18 -9.79
N PHE A 53 -18.48 -1.88 -9.77
CA PHE A 53 -17.51 -0.84 -9.45
C PHE A 53 -17.04 -0.91 -8.00
N GLY A 54 -17.98 -0.98 -7.05
CA GLY A 54 -17.67 -1.03 -5.63
C GLY A 54 -16.84 -2.26 -5.25
N VAL A 55 -17.28 -3.44 -5.70
CA VAL A 55 -16.58 -4.70 -5.45
C VAL A 55 -15.31 -4.79 -6.28
N GLY A 56 -15.31 -4.37 -7.53
CA GLY A 56 -14.17 -4.44 -8.44
C GLY A 56 -12.98 -3.61 -7.97
N TYR A 57 -13.21 -2.38 -7.50
CA TYR A 57 -12.15 -1.58 -6.87
C TYR A 57 -11.58 -2.20 -5.60
N PHE A 58 -12.38 -3.01 -4.89
CA PHE A 58 -11.94 -3.70 -3.70
C PHE A 58 -11.18 -4.99 -4.03
N ILE A 59 -11.71 -5.83 -4.90
CA ILE A 59 -11.19 -7.17 -5.11
C ILE A 59 -10.06 -7.20 -6.15
N LEU A 60 -10.22 -6.55 -7.30
CA LEU A 60 -9.32 -6.74 -8.44
C LEU A 60 -7.86 -6.33 -8.15
N PRO A 61 -7.56 -5.18 -7.52
CA PRO A 61 -6.17 -4.84 -7.20
C PRO A 61 -5.53 -5.85 -6.24
N ARG A 62 -6.32 -6.38 -5.30
CA ARG A 62 -5.84 -7.33 -4.28
C ARG A 62 -5.49 -8.69 -4.88
N PHE A 63 -6.22 -9.16 -5.89
CA PHE A 63 -5.84 -10.37 -6.63
C PHE A 63 -4.49 -10.23 -7.35
N SER A 64 -4.12 -9.00 -7.72
CA SER A 64 -2.81 -8.70 -8.28
C SER A 64 -1.75 -8.34 -7.24
N GLY A 65 -2.06 -8.41 -5.94
CA GLY A 65 -1.15 -8.03 -4.86
C GLY A 65 -0.82 -6.54 -4.82
N ARG A 66 -1.58 -5.69 -5.50
CA ARG A 66 -1.28 -4.26 -5.70
C ARG A 66 -2.31 -3.36 -5.06
N ALA A 67 -1.87 -2.15 -4.72
CA ALA A 67 -2.79 -1.08 -4.34
C ALA A 67 -3.38 -0.43 -5.59
N LEU A 68 -4.47 0.34 -5.41
CA LEU A 68 -5.01 1.12 -6.51
C LEU A 68 -4.05 2.27 -6.83
N ARG A 69 -3.64 2.41 -8.10
CA ARG A 69 -2.66 3.41 -8.54
C ARG A 69 -3.11 4.84 -8.27
N TRP A 70 -4.39 5.13 -8.51
CA TRP A 70 -4.98 6.44 -8.22
C TRP A 70 -6.23 6.30 -7.34
N PRO A 71 -6.05 6.25 -6.00
CA PRO A 71 -7.17 6.14 -5.05
C PRO A 71 -8.15 7.32 -5.13
N GLY A 72 -7.64 8.53 -5.39
CA GLY A 72 -8.48 9.73 -5.51
C GLY A 72 -9.47 9.68 -6.67
N LEU A 73 -9.15 8.98 -7.76
CA LEU A 73 -10.05 8.84 -8.91
C LEU A 73 -11.30 8.01 -8.59
N VAL A 74 -11.30 7.22 -7.52
CA VAL A 74 -12.50 6.48 -7.08
C VAL A 74 -13.60 7.45 -6.64
N ALA A 75 -13.24 8.55 -5.98
CA ALA A 75 -14.20 9.57 -5.57
C ALA A 75 -14.79 10.30 -6.79
N VAL A 76 -13.93 10.64 -7.75
CA VAL A 76 -14.35 11.26 -9.02
C VAL A 76 -15.31 10.33 -9.76
N HIS A 77 -14.92 9.06 -9.91
CA HIS A 77 -15.76 8.03 -10.52
C HIS A 77 -17.13 7.93 -9.85
N PHE A 78 -17.15 7.90 -8.51
CA PHE A 78 -18.39 7.76 -7.75
C PHE A 78 -19.36 8.90 -8.04
N TRP A 79 -18.90 10.14 -7.96
CA TRP A 79 -19.75 11.31 -8.19
C TRP A 79 -20.15 11.43 -9.65
N SER A 80 -19.21 11.25 -10.59
CA SER A 80 -19.53 11.34 -12.02
C SER A 80 -20.54 10.27 -12.44
N SER A 81 -20.38 9.01 -12.00
CA SER A 81 -21.31 7.93 -12.32
C SER A 81 -22.70 8.13 -11.70
N ASN A 82 -22.80 8.58 -10.45
CA ASN A 82 -24.11 8.80 -9.83
C ASN A 82 -24.84 10.00 -10.42
N LEU A 83 -24.15 11.13 -10.56
CA LEU A 83 -24.76 12.36 -11.06
C LEU A 83 -25.19 12.22 -12.53
N SER A 84 -24.37 11.57 -13.36
CA SER A 84 -24.70 11.33 -14.76
C SER A 84 -25.80 10.29 -14.93
N LEU A 85 -25.86 9.22 -14.13
CA LEU A 85 -26.98 8.27 -14.15
C LEU A 85 -28.30 8.96 -13.81
N VAL A 86 -28.36 9.71 -12.71
CA VAL A 86 -29.57 10.43 -12.30
C VAL A 86 -29.97 11.45 -13.35
N GLY A 87 -29.01 12.25 -13.84
CA GLY A 87 -29.27 13.23 -14.91
C GLY A 87 -29.76 12.58 -16.20
N MET A 88 -29.14 11.47 -16.63
CA MET A 88 -29.55 10.72 -17.81
C MET A 88 -31.00 10.22 -17.68
N VAL A 89 -31.38 9.70 -16.51
CA VAL A 89 -32.75 9.26 -16.27
C VAL A 89 -33.72 10.44 -16.29
N LEU A 90 -33.41 11.56 -15.63
CA LEU A 90 -34.30 12.72 -15.55
C LEU A 90 -34.48 13.44 -16.89
N PHE A 91 -33.42 13.52 -17.71
CA PHE A 91 -33.43 14.33 -18.93
C PHE A 91 -33.89 13.61 -20.20
N TYR A 92 -33.97 12.27 -20.20
CA TYR A 92 -34.19 11.43 -21.39
C TYR A 92 -35.27 11.92 -22.37
N SER A 93 -36.43 12.35 -21.89
CA SER A 93 -37.52 12.85 -22.74
C SER A 93 -37.74 14.37 -22.69
N VAL A 94 -37.05 15.09 -21.80
CA VAL A 94 -37.32 16.50 -21.50
C VAL A 94 -36.24 17.41 -22.08
N TRP A 95 -34.98 16.97 -22.05
CA TRP A 95 -33.84 17.78 -22.46
C TRP A 95 -32.80 16.94 -23.20
N PRO A 96 -32.91 16.79 -24.54
CA PRO A 96 -32.08 15.87 -25.31
C PRO A 96 -30.56 16.15 -25.20
N SER A 97 -30.15 17.42 -25.20
CA SER A 97 -28.73 17.76 -25.05
C SER A 97 -28.20 17.48 -23.64
N GLY A 98 -29.00 17.73 -22.60
CA GLY A 98 -28.66 17.35 -21.23
C GLY A 98 -28.55 15.83 -21.04
N TRP A 99 -29.48 15.08 -21.63
CA TRP A 99 -29.45 13.62 -21.65
C TRP A 99 -28.18 13.08 -22.34
N LEU A 100 -27.85 13.62 -23.52
CA LEU A 100 -26.66 13.23 -24.25
C LEU A 100 -25.39 13.54 -23.46
N ALA A 101 -25.30 14.73 -22.85
CA ALA A 101 -24.17 15.11 -22.02
C ALA A 101 -23.99 14.15 -20.83
N CYS A 102 -25.07 13.80 -20.13
CA CYS A 102 -25.03 12.83 -19.05
C CYS A 102 -24.61 11.44 -19.55
N SER A 103 -25.10 10.99 -20.69
CA SER A 103 -24.74 9.70 -21.28
C SER A 103 -23.24 9.64 -21.64
N VAL A 104 -22.68 10.73 -22.18
CA VAL A 104 -21.25 10.83 -22.47
C VAL A 104 -20.43 10.81 -21.17
N ILE A 105 -20.84 11.56 -20.15
CA ILE A 105 -20.18 11.55 -18.84
C ILE A 105 -20.21 10.14 -18.26
N GLN A 106 -21.33 9.43 -18.32
CA GLN A 106 -21.46 8.05 -17.85
C GLN A 106 -20.50 7.09 -18.57
N GLY A 107 -20.33 7.26 -19.89
CA GLY A 107 -19.36 6.50 -20.68
C GLY A 107 -17.92 6.78 -20.25
N LEU A 108 -17.53 8.05 -20.13
CA LEU A 108 -16.19 8.45 -19.68
C LEU A 108 -15.91 7.97 -18.25
N SER A 109 -16.90 8.03 -17.37
CA SER A 109 -16.87 7.52 -16.01
C SER A 109 -16.56 6.02 -15.98
N THR A 110 -17.20 5.26 -16.87
CA THR A 110 -16.97 3.82 -17.02
C THR A 110 -15.57 3.52 -17.56
N VAL A 111 -15.07 4.31 -18.53
CA VAL A 111 -13.69 4.18 -19.02
C VAL A 111 -12.68 4.46 -17.90
N LEU A 112 -12.95 5.45 -17.05
CA LEU A 112 -12.11 5.77 -15.90
C LEU A 112 -12.03 4.60 -14.90
N PHE A 113 -13.11 3.85 -14.69
CA PHE A 113 -13.07 2.61 -13.90
C PHE A 113 -12.07 1.61 -14.46
N PHE A 114 -12.26 1.21 -15.73
CA PHE A 114 -11.41 0.21 -16.37
C PHE A 114 -9.97 0.68 -16.51
N GLY A 115 -9.74 1.96 -16.79
CA GLY A 115 -8.41 2.55 -16.83
C GLY A 115 -7.72 2.48 -15.47
N ASN A 116 -8.36 2.98 -14.42
CA ASN A 116 -7.75 3.01 -13.09
C ASN A 116 -7.44 1.59 -12.58
N VAL A 117 -8.40 0.65 -12.72
CA VAL A 117 -8.18 -0.75 -12.31
C VAL A 117 -7.15 -1.42 -13.21
N GLY A 118 -7.26 -1.30 -14.53
CA GLY A 118 -6.36 -1.92 -15.50
C GLY A 118 -4.91 -1.46 -15.34
N PHE A 119 -4.65 -0.16 -15.23
CA PHE A 119 -3.30 0.35 -14.97
C PHE A 119 -2.77 -0.08 -13.62
N SER A 120 -3.63 -0.23 -12.60
CA SER A 120 -3.21 -0.78 -11.30
C SER A 120 -2.74 -2.23 -11.43
N MET A 121 -3.33 -3.02 -12.33
CA MET A 121 -2.93 -4.41 -12.56
C MET A 121 -1.68 -4.55 -13.46
N LEU A 122 -1.41 -3.56 -14.31
CA LEU A 122 -0.29 -3.55 -15.27
C LEU A 122 1.00 -2.91 -14.73
N SER A 123 0.96 -2.22 -13.60
CA SER A 123 2.12 -1.49 -13.05
C SER A 123 3.18 -2.42 -12.44
N SER A 124 4.46 -2.17 -12.66
CA SER A 124 5.55 -3.09 -12.26
C SER A 124 5.77 -3.15 -10.73
N PRO A 125 5.96 -4.35 -10.13
CA PRO A 125 6.11 -4.55 -8.68
C PRO A 125 7.23 -3.76 -8.00
N LYS A 126 8.25 -3.37 -8.77
CA LYS A 126 9.50 -2.77 -8.26
C LYS A 126 9.33 -1.32 -7.78
N GLN A 127 8.41 -0.55 -8.38
CA GLN A 127 8.21 0.86 -8.05
C GLN A 127 7.35 1.06 -6.79
N GLU A 128 6.29 0.27 -6.61
CA GLU A 128 5.38 0.39 -5.45
C GLU A 128 6.03 -0.04 -4.13
N ALA A 129 6.87 -1.08 -4.15
CA ALA A 129 7.62 -1.51 -2.97
C ALA A 129 8.63 -0.44 -2.53
N GLN A 130 9.23 0.26 -3.49
CA GLN A 130 10.24 1.27 -3.25
C GLN A 130 9.60 2.58 -2.73
N GLU A 131 8.53 3.07 -3.35
CA GLU A 131 7.80 4.28 -2.91
C GLU A 131 7.13 4.09 -1.54
N ARG A 132 6.55 2.91 -1.27
CA ARG A 132 5.90 2.60 0.00
C ARG A 132 6.92 2.42 1.14
N GLN A 133 8.11 1.93 0.84
CA GLN A 133 9.23 1.91 1.80
C GLN A 133 9.76 3.33 2.06
N GLU A 134 9.88 4.16 1.03
CA GLU A 134 10.43 5.53 1.12
C GLU A 134 9.48 6.52 1.82
N GLN A 135 8.16 6.35 1.70
CA GLN A 135 7.17 7.16 2.43
C GLN A 135 7.01 6.78 3.91
N VAL A 136 7.23 5.51 4.26
CA VAL A 136 7.06 5.01 5.64
C VAL A 136 8.36 5.12 6.44
N GLN A 137 9.50 5.13 5.77
CA GLN A 137 10.80 5.09 6.41
C GLN A 137 11.56 6.35 5.99
N GLY A 138 11.78 7.28 6.92
CA GLY A 138 12.50 8.54 6.69
C GLY A 138 13.92 8.34 6.13
N PRO A 139 14.67 9.43 5.90
CA PRO A 139 15.94 9.39 5.17
C PRO A 139 16.90 8.34 5.73
N LEU A 140 17.46 7.54 4.82
CA LEU A 140 18.44 6.52 5.16
C LEU A 140 19.78 7.21 5.47
N VAL A 141 20.26 7.07 6.70
CA VAL A 141 21.51 7.65 7.18
C VAL A 141 22.56 6.55 7.22
N SER A 142 23.68 6.73 6.51
CA SER A 142 24.74 5.73 6.44
C SER A 142 26.12 6.36 6.49
N SER A 143 27.15 5.52 6.59
CA SER A 143 28.55 5.93 6.54
C SER A 143 28.88 6.77 5.29
N GLY A 144 28.19 6.51 4.19
CA GLY A 144 28.32 7.20 2.91
C GLY A 144 27.54 8.51 2.81
N THR A 145 26.64 8.81 3.74
CA THR A 145 25.87 10.06 3.72
C THR A 145 26.82 11.26 3.79
N LYS A 146 26.70 12.19 2.84
CA LYS A 146 27.53 13.40 2.81
C LYS A 146 27.05 14.39 3.87
N VAL A 147 28.01 14.90 4.64
CA VAL A 147 27.75 15.84 5.73
C VAL A 147 27.10 17.12 5.20
N ALA A 148 27.59 17.65 4.08
CA ALA A 148 27.05 18.89 3.50
C ALA A 148 25.57 18.76 3.07
N GLU A 149 25.22 17.67 2.37
CA GLU A 149 23.84 17.41 1.91
C GLU A 149 22.89 17.19 3.09
N LEU A 150 23.36 16.50 4.15
CA LEU A 150 22.63 16.30 5.38
C LEU A 150 22.34 17.63 6.11
N LEU A 151 23.32 18.53 6.18
CA LEU A 151 23.17 19.82 6.86
C LEU A 151 22.28 20.81 6.09
N GLU A 152 22.22 20.71 4.75
CA GLU A 152 21.30 21.49 3.93
C GLU A 152 19.84 21.08 4.16
N GLY A 153 19.57 19.77 4.29
CA GLY A 153 18.23 19.25 4.55
C GLY A 153 17.78 19.39 6.01
N TRP A 154 18.70 19.23 6.96
CA TRP A 154 18.40 19.23 8.39
C TRP A 154 19.38 20.10 9.18
N PRO A 155 19.16 21.42 9.25
CA PRO A 155 20.04 22.36 9.94
C PRO A 155 20.27 22.04 11.43
N GLN A 156 19.29 21.41 12.09
CA GLN A 156 19.38 20.97 13.50
C GLN A 156 20.49 19.92 13.76
N VAL A 157 20.89 19.15 12.74
CA VAL A 157 22.00 18.19 12.86
C VAL A 157 23.33 18.90 13.12
N ARG A 158 23.46 20.15 12.68
CA ARG A 158 24.66 20.97 12.89
C ARG A 158 24.99 21.14 14.36
N GLU A 159 24.00 21.54 15.16
CA GLU A 159 24.16 21.78 16.60
C GLU A 159 24.54 20.49 17.33
N MET A 160 23.94 19.37 16.92
CA MET A 160 24.25 18.05 17.45
C MET A 160 25.69 17.60 17.13
N LEU A 161 26.19 17.85 15.92
CA LEU A 161 27.58 17.52 15.55
C LEU A 161 28.60 18.41 16.29
N VAL A 162 28.29 19.69 16.47
CA VAL A 162 29.14 20.62 17.24
C VAL A 162 29.22 20.20 18.70
N ALA A 163 28.08 19.81 19.31
CA ALA A 163 28.04 19.30 20.69
C ALA A 163 28.88 18.03 20.91
N ARG A 164 29.08 17.23 19.85
CA ARG A 164 29.91 16.00 19.86
C ARG A 164 31.38 16.24 19.57
N GLY A 165 31.83 17.50 19.51
CA GLY A 165 33.24 17.84 19.32
C GLY A 165 33.65 18.09 17.87
N VAL A 166 32.71 18.16 16.93
CA VAL A 166 32.97 18.60 15.55
C VAL A 166 32.84 20.13 15.46
N GLN A 167 33.62 20.85 16.27
CA GLN A 167 33.51 22.31 16.37
C GLN A 167 33.81 23.03 15.05
N ALA A 168 34.59 22.43 14.15
CA ALA A 168 34.90 23.02 12.85
C ALA A 168 33.65 23.31 11.98
N LEU A 169 32.50 22.67 12.27
CA LEU A 169 31.22 22.95 11.59
C LEU A 169 30.49 24.19 12.12
N SER A 170 30.97 24.84 13.19
CA SER A 170 30.40 26.11 13.68
C SER A 170 30.78 27.31 12.82
N ASP A 171 31.89 27.22 12.07
CA ASP A 171 32.37 28.27 11.17
C ASP A 171 31.73 28.14 9.76
N PRO A 172 30.99 29.16 9.27
CA PRO A 172 30.41 29.17 7.92
C PRO A 172 31.43 29.02 6.78
N GLN A 173 32.66 29.54 6.92
CA GLN A 173 33.67 29.45 5.86
C GLN A 173 34.24 28.03 5.75
N HIS A 174 34.36 27.33 6.88
CA HIS A 174 34.81 25.94 6.92
C HIS A 174 33.78 24.99 6.31
N LEU A 175 32.48 25.29 6.46
CA LEU A 175 31.38 24.50 5.90
C LEU A 175 31.41 24.46 4.36
N GLU A 176 31.70 25.60 3.72
CA GLU A 176 31.90 25.69 2.27
C GLU A 176 33.10 24.85 1.79
N HIS A 177 34.14 24.74 2.62
CA HIS A 177 35.29 23.88 2.33
C HIS A 177 34.92 22.39 2.44
N VAL A 178 34.18 21.99 3.48
CA VAL A 178 33.66 20.63 3.68
C VAL A 178 32.73 20.22 2.53
N LYS A 179 31.92 21.14 2.02
CA LYS A 179 31.04 20.93 0.85
C LYS A 179 31.83 20.59 -0.42
N LYS A 180 32.96 21.26 -0.66
CA LYS A 180 33.86 20.98 -1.80
C LYS A 180 34.61 19.64 -1.68
N LEU A 181 34.91 19.21 -0.46
CA LEU A 181 35.65 17.96 -0.20
C LEU A 181 34.77 16.70 -0.22
N GLY A 182 33.44 16.84 -0.13
CA GLY A 182 32.53 15.70 -0.13
C GLY A 182 32.67 14.80 1.11
N VAL A 183 32.91 15.38 2.28
CA VAL A 183 33.09 14.64 3.54
C VAL A 183 31.83 13.84 3.89
N THR A 184 31.98 12.57 4.23
CA THR A 184 30.90 11.66 4.64
C THR A 184 30.90 11.45 6.14
N LEU A 185 29.79 10.95 6.69
CA LEU A 185 29.65 10.66 8.12
C LEU A 185 30.69 9.66 8.63
N GLY A 186 31.05 8.64 7.85
CA GLY A 186 32.12 7.71 8.23
C GLY A 186 33.50 8.36 8.27
N MET A 187 33.80 9.25 7.31
CA MET A 187 35.06 10.01 7.34
C MET A 187 35.12 10.97 8.54
N LEU A 188 33.99 11.61 8.85
CA LEU A 188 33.85 12.50 10.00
C LEU A 188 34.04 11.74 11.32
N ALA A 189 33.39 10.58 11.48
CA ALA A 189 33.48 9.76 12.67
C ALA A 189 34.92 9.33 12.96
N ARG A 190 35.62 8.79 11.95
CA ARG A 190 37.03 8.37 12.07
C ARG A 190 37.96 9.54 12.41
N ARG A 191 37.75 10.70 11.79
CA ARG A 191 38.61 11.88 11.99
C ARG A 191 38.47 12.48 13.40
N HIS A 192 37.28 12.39 13.98
CA HIS A 192 36.96 12.94 15.30
C HIS A 192 36.91 11.87 16.41
N ALA A 193 37.36 10.64 16.13
CA ALA A 193 37.32 9.50 17.04
C ALA A 193 35.93 9.29 17.69
N LEU A 194 34.87 9.48 16.90
CA LEU A 194 33.49 9.25 17.32
C LEU A 194 33.07 7.80 17.00
N GLU A 195 32.28 7.22 17.89
CA GLU A 195 31.64 5.93 17.63
C GLU A 195 30.64 6.06 16.48
N GLU A 196 31.03 5.55 15.30
CA GLU A 196 30.30 5.74 14.04
C GLU A 196 28.85 5.24 14.14
N ARG A 197 28.62 4.10 14.80
CA ARG A 197 27.29 3.52 14.96
C ARG A 197 26.36 4.38 15.82
N GLU A 198 26.90 4.95 16.89
CA GLU A 198 26.15 5.84 17.78
C GLU A 198 25.86 7.17 17.09
N LEU A 199 26.85 7.73 16.39
CA LEU A 199 26.69 8.92 15.57
C LEU A 199 25.58 8.77 14.53
N LEU A 200 25.58 7.68 13.77
CA LEU A 200 24.56 7.42 12.75
C LEU A 200 23.17 7.27 13.37
N ARG A 201 23.05 6.55 14.50
CA ARG A 201 21.78 6.36 15.21
C ARG A 201 21.18 7.68 15.68
N ASP A 202 22.02 8.55 16.23
CA ASP A 202 21.55 9.79 16.83
C ASP A 202 21.19 10.80 15.74
N ILE A 203 21.94 10.83 14.62
CA ILE A 203 21.55 11.56 13.41
C ILE A 203 20.21 11.06 12.88
N ALA A 204 20.05 9.75 12.69
CA ALA A 204 18.79 9.15 12.25
C ALA A 204 17.62 9.56 13.16
N SER A 205 17.82 9.55 14.48
CA SER A 205 16.81 9.98 15.45
C SER A 205 16.44 11.46 15.30
N ALA A 206 17.42 12.33 15.07
CA ALA A 206 17.23 13.78 14.95
C ALA A 206 16.54 14.20 13.65
N VAL A 207 16.65 13.40 12.59
CA VAL A 207 16.03 13.68 11.27
C VAL A 207 14.76 12.86 11.02
N GLY A 208 14.32 12.05 11.99
CA GLY A 208 13.22 11.10 11.81
C GLY A 208 13.52 10.03 10.74
N GLY A 209 14.81 9.76 10.52
CA GLY A 209 15.33 8.80 9.55
C GLY A 209 15.68 7.46 10.20
N ARG A 210 16.35 6.61 9.42
CA ARG A 210 16.81 5.29 9.86
C ARG A 210 18.24 5.07 9.44
N VAL A 211 19.01 4.38 10.28
CA VAL A 211 20.37 4.00 9.92
C VAL A 211 20.31 2.90 8.87
N GLU A 212 21.09 3.00 7.80
CA GLU A 212 21.31 1.88 6.89
C GLU A 212 21.76 0.69 7.73
N PRO A 213 21.05 -0.44 7.73
CA PRO A 213 21.42 -1.57 8.55
C PRO A 213 22.84 -1.97 8.14
N THR A 214 23.81 -1.73 9.01
CA THR A 214 25.12 -2.39 8.98
C THR A 214 24.83 -3.86 9.19
N SER A 215 24.39 -4.58 8.15
CA SER A 215 24.03 -6.01 8.12
C SER A 215 23.96 -6.63 9.52
N SER A 216 22.96 -6.19 10.28
CA SER A 216 22.64 -6.62 11.66
C SER A 216 21.34 -5.91 12.08
N VAL A 217 20.27 -6.12 11.32
CA VAL A 217 19.11 -6.67 12.03
C VAL A 217 19.57 -8.06 12.37
N SER A 218 19.76 -8.31 13.65
CA SER A 218 19.99 -9.63 14.17
C SER A 218 19.00 -10.60 13.55
N SER A 219 19.55 -11.56 12.81
CA SER A 219 19.02 -12.90 12.64
C SER A 219 18.99 -13.65 13.99
N GLU A 220 18.56 -13.00 15.08
CA GLU A 220 18.68 -13.52 16.46
C GLU A 220 17.37 -13.44 17.26
N GLY A 221 16.25 -13.10 16.62
CA GLY A 221 14.92 -13.15 17.25
C GLY A 221 14.06 -14.28 16.68
N PRO A 222 13.21 -14.93 17.49
CA PRO A 222 12.32 -15.97 16.98
C PRO A 222 11.32 -15.42 15.96
N ILE A 223 11.03 -16.22 14.93
CA ILE A 223 9.92 -16.01 13.99
C ILE A 223 8.63 -15.93 14.81
N GLY A 224 7.91 -14.81 14.70
CA GLY A 224 6.73 -14.50 15.50
C GLY A 224 5.44 -14.60 14.71
N LYS A 225 4.30 -14.57 15.41
CA LYS A 225 2.96 -14.67 14.80
C LYS A 225 2.64 -13.55 13.79
N GLU A 226 3.21 -12.36 13.98
CA GLU A 226 3.06 -11.20 13.10
C GLU A 226 4.09 -11.17 11.96
N SER A 227 5.00 -12.15 11.90
CA SER A 227 5.96 -12.26 10.81
C SER A 227 5.22 -12.55 9.50
N VAL A 228 5.66 -11.89 8.43
CA VAL A 228 5.10 -12.04 7.08
C VAL A 228 5.74 -13.25 6.40
N ILE A 229 4.92 -14.11 5.80
CA ILE A 229 5.40 -15.38 5.20
C ILE A 229 6.46 -15.12 4.11
N GLY A 230 6.24 -14.13 3.25
CA GLY A 230 7.19 -13.76 2.20
C GLY A 230 8.55 -13.30 2.72
N ASP A 231 8.57 -12.56 3.83
CA ASP A 231 9.82 -12.11 4.47
C ASP A 231 10.53 -13.29 5.14
N VAL A 232 9.79 -14.17 5.81
CA VAL A 232 10.35 -15.36 6.48
C VAL A 232 10.99 -16.33 5.48
N ILE A 233 10.36 -16.58 4.32
CA ILE A 233 10.94 -17.45 3.29
C ILE A 233 12.19 -16.81 2.68
N ARG A 234 12.18 -15.48 2.45
CA ARG A 234 13.34 -14.76 1.92
C ARG A 234 14.52 -14.82 2.88
N ASP A 235 14.26 -14.58 4.16
CA ASP A 235 15.29 -14.45 5.18
C ASP A 235 15.74 -15.84 5.69
N TYR A 236 14.87 -16.85 5.62
CA TYR A 236 15.13 -18.25 5.99
C TYR A 236 14.60 -19.23 4.91
N PRO A 237 15.32 -19.46 3.79
CA PRO A 237 14.84 -20.27 2.67
C PRO A 237 14.40 -21.70 3.01
N GLY A 238 15.00 -22.31 4.05
CA GLY A 238 14.61 -23.65 4.52
C GLY A 238 13.23 -23.73 5.19
N THR A 239 12.57 -22.59 5.43
CA THR A 239 11.20 -22.55 5.96
C THR A 239 10.13 -22.82 4.90
N GLU A 240 10.47 -22.75 3.60
CA GLU A 240 9.53 -23.02 2.51
C GLU A 240 8.90 -24.42 2.62
N GLU A 241 9.71 -25.43 2.97
CA GLU A 241 9.25 -26.82 3.11
C GLU A 241 8.21 -26.96 4.23
N ILE A 242 8.38 -26.21 5.32
CA ILE A 242 7.43 -26.21 6.45
C ILE A 242 6.10 -25.61 6.02
N PHE A 243 6.14 -24.46 5.34
CA PHE A 243 4.93 -23.84 4.80
C PHE A 243 4.21 -24.77 3.82
N ARG A 244 4.96 -25.45 2.95
CA ARG A 244 4.40 -26.44 2.01
C ARG A 244 3.72 -27.61 2.72
N ARG A 245 4.28 -28.07 3.85
CA ARG A 245 3.70 -29.17 4.63
C ARG A 245 2.41 -28.80 5.34
N PHE A 246 2.33 -27.60 5.93
CA PHE A 246 1.13 -27.17 6.66
C PHE A 246 0.01 -26.68 5.76
N TYR A 247 0.34 -26.06 4.63
CA TYR A 247 -0.64 -25.39 3.77
C TYR A 247 -0.83 -26.06 2.40
N GLY A 248 -0.01 -27.07 2.08
CA GLY A 248 -0.06 -27.81 0.82
C GLY A 248 0.61 -27.10 -0.36
N GLU A 249 0.64 -27.77 -1.51
CA GLU A 249 1.24 -27.26 -2.77
C GLU A 249 0.57 -25.97 -3.27
N GLY A 250 -0.71 -25.75 -2.92
CA GLY A 250 -1.48 -24.56 -3.31
C GLY A 250 -1.19 -23.30 -2.48
N CYS A 251 -0.38 -23.38 -1.42
CA CYS A 251 -0.04 -22.21 -0.62
C CYS A 251 0.67 -21.13 -1.47
N PHE A 252 1.56 -21.57 -2.35
CA PHE A 252 2.37 -20.71 -3.21
C PHE A 252 1.67 -20.26 -4.50
N SER A 253 0.46 -20.77 -4.76
CA SER A 253 -0.34 -20.33 -5.91
C SER A 253 -1.29 -19.19 -5.57
N CYS A 254 -1.46 -18.86 -4.28
CA CYS A 254 -2.22 -17.70 -3.84
C CYS A 254 -1.34 -16.44 -3.84
N PRO A 255 -1.62 -15.42 -4.67
CA PRO A 255 -0.83 -14.19 -4.71
C PRO A 255 -0.79 -13.43 -3.37
N GLY A 256 -1.76 -13.70 -2.47
CA GLY A 256 -1.83 -13.10 -1.14
C GLY A 256 -0.82 -13.63 -0.13
N GLN A 257 -0.25 -14.83 -0.36
CA GLN A 257 0.65 -15.51 0.59
C GLN A 257 1.91 -14.68 0.91
N ALA A 258 2.43 -13.93 -0.05
CA ALA A 258 3.62 -13.10 0.16
C ALA A 258 3.41 -11.94 1.15
N PHE A 259 2.15 -11.61 1.47
CA PHE A 259 1.79 -10.43 2.27
C PHE A 259 0.95 -10.75 3.51
N GLU A 260 0.63 -12.01 3.75
CA GLU A 260 -0.10 -12.43 4.95
C GLU A 260 0.83 -12.71 6.13
N THR A 261 0.36 -12.42 7.34
CA THR A 261 1.06 -12.84 8.57
C THR A 261 0.85 -14.34 8.79
N ILE A 262 1.78 -14.97 9.51
CA ILE A 262 1.64 -16.39 9.89
C ILE A 262 0.34 -16.63 10.67
N ALA A 263 -0.04 -15.71 11.58
CA ALA A 263 -1.30 -15.82 12.34
C ALA A 263 -2.54 -15.80 11.45
N GLN A 264 -2.58 -14.89 10.47
CA GLN A 264 -3.72 -14.79 9.54
C GLN A 264 -3.83 -16.04 8.66
N SER A 265 -2.70 -16.52 8.14
CA SER A 265 -2.66 -17.74 7.33
C SER A 265 -3.10 -18.97 8.14
N ALA A 266 -2.56 -19.14 9.35
CA ALA A 266 -2.90 -20.25 10.23
C ALA A 266 -4.42 -20.28 10.55
N MET A 267 -5.02 -19.12 10.79
CA MET A 267 -6.46 -18.99 11.00
C MET A 267 -7.28 -19.39 9.76
N MET A 268 -6.89 -18.94 8.57
CA MET A 268 -7.61 -19.25 7.32
C MET A 268 -7.54 -20.73 6.95
N HIS A 269 -6.43 -21.39 7.26
CA HIS A 269 -6.16 -22.78 6.91
C HIS A 269 -6.43 -23.77 8.05
N ASN A 270 -6.99 -23.31 9.17
CA ASN A 270 -7.26 -24.11 10.36
C ASN A 270 -5.99 -24.87 10.84
N VAL A 271 -4.85 -24.20 10.76
CA VAL A 271 -3.54 -24.69 11.21
C VAL A 271 -3.27 -24.18 12.62
N GLU A 272 -2.65 -25.03 13.44
CA GLU A 272 -2.27 -24.69 14.81
C GLU A 272 -1.05 -23.73 14.80
N LEU A 273 -1.29 -22.47 15.17
CA LEU A 273 -0.30 -21.39 15.12
C LEU A 273 0.99 -21.70 15.90
N GLU A 274 0.85 -22.23 17.13
CA GLU A 274 2.00 -22.55 17.97
C GLU A 274 2.88 -23.64 17.35
N LYS A 275 2.25 -24.62 16.69
CA LYS A 275 2.93 -25.75 16.07
C LYS A 275 3.77 -25.29 14.87
N ILE A 276 3.20 -24.48 13.98
CA ILE A 276 3.94 -23.97 12.83
C ILE A 276 5.07 -23.01 13.26
N LEU A 277 4.83 -22.14 14.24
CA LEU A 277 5.87 -21.24 14.76
C LEU A 277 7.05 -22.00 15.37
N SER A 278 6.79 -23.07 16.13
CA SER A 278 7.85 -23.92 16.69
C SER A 278 8.73 -24.51 15.58
N GLU A 279 8.12 -25.06 14.53
CA GLU A 279 8.87 -25.71 13.45
C GLU A 279 9.65 -24.70 12.60
N LEU A 280 9.06 -23.53 12.31
CA LEU A 280 9.74 -22.44 11.60
C LEU A 280 10.98 -21.98 12.36
N ASN A 281 10.85 -21.78 13.67
CA ASN A 281 11.98 -21.41 14.53
C ASN A 281 13.05 -22.51 14.57
N GLN A 282 12.67 -23.79 14.60
CA GLN A 282 13.62 -24.89 14.50
C GLN A 282 14.37 -24.92 13.16
N ALA A 283 13.70 -24.64 12.05
CA ALA A 283 14.38 -24.54 10.74
C ALA A 283 15.29 -23.34 10.63
N ALA A 284 14.89 -22.19 11.19
CA ALA A 284 15.74 -20.99 11.25
C ALA A 284 17.04 -21.25 12.03
N LEU A 285 16.97 -21.98 13.15
CA LEU A 285 18.13 -22.37 13.97
C LEU A 285 19.08 -23.35 13.26
N LYS A 286 18.58 -24.19 12.35
CA LYS A 286 19.43 -25.14 11.59
C LYS A 286 20.28 -24.46 10.52
N LEU A 287 19.88 -23.28 10.05
CA LEU A 287 20.60 -22.49 9.04
C LEU A 287 21.44 -21.37 9.65
N GLY A 288 21.05 -20.86 10.83
CA GLY A 288 21.84 -19.94 11.65
C GLY A 288 22.72 -20.70 12.64
N GLY A 289 23.93 -21.09 12.22
CA GLY A 289 24.95 -21.63 13.12
C GLY A 289 25.45 -20.58 14.13
N ALA A 290 24.65 -20.27 15.14
CA ALA A 290 25.06 -19.62 16.37
C ALA A 290 24.44 -20.39 17.55
N GLN A 291 25.29 -21.20 18.17
CA GLN A 291 25.00 -22.02 19.33
C GLN A 291 24.30 -21.22 20.46
N PRO A 292 23.32 -21.79 21.17
CA PRO A 292 22.77 -21.16 22.37
C PRO A 292 23.88 -21.10 23.42
N ARG A 293 24.33 -19.88 23.76
CA ARG A 293 25.10 -19.70 25.00
C ARG A 293 24.13 -19.84 26.16
N GLY A 294 24.43 -20.82 27.01
CA GLY A 294 23.60 -21.23 28.13
C GLY A 294 23.39 -20.15 29.20
N MET A 295 22.53 -20.54 30.14
CA MET A 295 22.23 -19.92 31.44
C MET A 295 23.36 -19.09 32.05
#